data_AF-A0A401T9X3-F1
#
_entry.id   AF-A0A401T9X3-F1
#
_cell.length_a   1.000
_cell.length_b   1.000
_cell.length_c   1.000
_cell.angle_alpha   90.00
_cell.angle_beta   90.00
_cell.angle_gamma   90.00
#
_symmetry.space_group_name_H-M   'P 1'
#
loop_
_entity.id
_entity.type
_entity.pdbx_description
1 polymer ?
#
loop_
_entity_poly.entity_id
_entity_poly.type
_entity_poly.pdbx_seq_one_letter_code
_entity_poly.pdbx_strand_id
1 'polypeptide(L)'
;YLDLYLETFLVSADEHFMPGFSVIYYVFVDDLLKFERLNLRPSDRRKVKSFQVKAHKRWQDISMSRMETISKLIEDHVRHEASHVFCFDVDQRFQGRFGTETLSELVAVLHAWYYRRPKFFYSYDHNPQSAAYLGTKGDFYYHAAVFGGTWQSVRNLTESCSRGILQDKQKNVEAVWHDESHLNKYFWLHKPTKVLSPEYCWDRKIGWRWDIHVVRMLWSVKEYDISRQTD
;
A
#
# COMPACT_ATOMS: atom_id res chain seq x y z
N TYR A 1 15.59 -1.40 -1.37
CA TYR A 1 14.38 -0.55 -1.50
C TYR A 1 14.67 0.91 -1.20
N LEU A 2 15.33 1.24 -0.07
CA LEU A 2 15.65 2.61 0.32
C LEU A 2 16.42 3.38 -0.78
N ASP A 3 17.54 2.83 -1.27
CA ASP A 3 18.36 3.48 -2.32
C ASP A 3 17.63 3.69 -3.65
N LEU A 4 16.80 2.71 -4.02
CA LEU A 4 16.27 2.63 -5.38
C LEU A 4 15.03 3.50 -5.55
N TYR A 5 14.21 3.64 -4.50
CA TYR A 5 12.86 4.13 -4.67
C TYR A 5 12.48 5.27 -3.73
N LEU A 6 13.07 5.37 -2.53
CA LEU A 6 12.54 6.25 -1.49
C LEU A 6 12.62 7.74 -1.86
N GLU A 7 13.78 8.18 -2.37
CA GLU A 7 13.95 9.58 -2.79
C GLU A 7 12.99 9.93 -3.94
N THR A 8 12.95 9.10 -4.98
CA THR A 8 12.04 9.31 -6.13
C THR A 8 10.57 9.33 -5.70
N PHE A 9 10.19 8.44 -4.78
CA PHE A 9 8.84 8.39 -4.23
C PHE A 9 8.50 9.68 -3.48
N LEU A 10 9.35 10.11 -2.54
CA LEU A 10 9.07 11.29 -1.70
C LEU A 10 9.12 12.60 -2.49
N VAL A 11 10.06 12.75 -3.44
CA VAL A 11 10.12 13.93 -4.32
C VAL A 11 8.87 14.03 -5.18
N SER A 12 8.43 12.92 -5.81
CA SER A 12 7.21 12.93 -6.62
C SER A 12 5.94 13.10 -5.77
N ALA A 13 5.91 12.56 -4.54
CA ALA A 13 4.81 12.78 -3.60
C ALA A 13 4.68 14.26 -3.21
N ASP A 14 5.80 14.94 -2.98
CA ASP A 14 5.82 16.36 -2.63
C ASP A 14 5.11 17.23 -3.67
N GLU A 15 5.32 16.94 -4.95
CA GLU A 15 4.72 17.64 -6.08
C GLU A 15 3.24 17.30 -6.30
N HIS A 16 2.87 16.02 -6.12
CA HIS A 16 1.61 15.51 -6.66
C HIS A 16 0.59 15.04 -5.62
N PHE A 17 1.01 14.71 -4.40
CA PHE A 17 0.13 14.19 -3.36
C PHE A 17 -0.48 15.33 -2.53
N MET A 18 -1.81 15.40 -2.55
CA MET A 18 -2.63 16.38 -1.82
C MET A 18 -2.11 17.83 -1.98
N PRO A 19 -1.91 18.34 -3.21
CA PRO A 19 -1.37 19.67 -3.42
C PRO A 19 -2.30 20.72 -2.77
N GLY A 20 -1.70 21.66 -2.04
CA GLY A 20 -2.41 22.71 -1.31
C GLY A 20 -2.83 22.37 0.13
N PHE A 21 -2.79 21.09 0.53
CA PHE A 21 -3.13 20.63 1.88
C PHE A 21 -1.88 20.36 2.71
N SER A 22 -1.98 20.32 4.04
CA SER A 22 -0.87 19.87 4.90
C SER A 22 -0.75 18.35 4.87
N VAL A 23 0.48 17.85 4.72
CA VAL A 23 0.76 16.40 4.66
C VAL A 23 1.90 16.06 5.61
N ILE A 24 1.78 14.92 6.29
CA ILE A 24 2.83 14.31 7.09
C ILE A 24 3.20 12.98 6.45
N TYR A 25 4.46 12.83 6.05
CA TYR A 25 5.03 11.59 5.56
C TYR A 25 5.59 10.79 6.73
N TYR A 26 5.01 9.63 7.01
CA TYR A 26 5.55 8.67 7.97
C TYR A 26 6.36 7.63 7.19
N VAL A 27 7.67 7.62 7.40
CA VAL A 27 8.62 6.84 6.61
C VAL A 27 9.26 5.78 7.49
N PHE A 28 9.08 4.51 7.15
CA PHE A 28 9.70 3.39 7.85
C PHE A 28 10.96 2.95 7.10
N VAL A 29 12.09 2.95 7.78
CA VAL A 29 13.40 2.56 7.22
C VAL A 29 14.14 1.66 8.20
N ASP A 30 14.98 0.77 7.68
CA ASP A 30 15.89 -0.04 8.47
C ASP A 30 17.17 0.72 8.87
N ASP A 31 17.61 1.65 8.02
CA ASP A 31 18.77 2.52 8.23
C ASP A 31 18.38 4.01 8.29
N LEU A 32 18.26 4.55 9.50
CA LEU A 32 17.95 5.97 9.73
C LEU A 32 19.07 6.90 9.28
N LEU A 33 20.33 6.54 9.50
CA LEU A 33 21.46 7.39 9.10
C LEU A 33 21.49 7.60 7.60
N LYS A 34 21.17 6.55 6.85
CA LYS A 34 21.07 6.60 5.40
C LYS A 34 19.88 7.45 4.94
N PHE A 35 18.74 7.33 5.63
CA PHE A 35 17.61 8.20 5.38
C PHE A 35 17.96 9.68 5.62
N GLU A 36 18.65 10.01 6.72
CA GLU A 36 19.08 11.37 7.03
C GLU A 36 20.03 11.96 5.97
N ARG A 37 20.90 11.12 5.38
CA ARG A 37 21.82 11.52 4.29
C ARG A 37 21.11 11.89 2.99
N LEU A 38 19.87 11.44 2.76
CA LEU A 38 19.08 11.90 1.62
C LEU A 38 18.81 13.41 1.69
N ASN A 39 18.90 14.01 2.88
CA ASN A 39 18.78 15.45 3.10
C ASN A 39 17.53 16.04 2.41
N LEU A 40 16.40 15.31 2.52
CA LEU A 40 15.15 15.68 1.88
C LEU A 40 14.66 17.02 2.41
N ARG A 41 14.35 17.94 1.49
CA ARG A 41 13.79 19.26 1.79
C ARG A 41 12.39 19.35 1.19
N PRO A 42 11.36 18.84 1.89
CA PRO A 42 10.01 18.85 1.37
C PRO A 42 9.46 20.29 1.36
N SER A 43 8.50 20.56 0.48
CA SER A 43 7.91 21.89 0.30
C SER A 43 7.21 22.40 1.56
N ASP A 44 6.88 23.70 1.57
CA ASP A 44 6.06 24.29 2.62
C ASP A 44 4.75 23.49 2.80
N ARG A 45 4.36 23.24 4.06
CA ARG A 45 3.21 22.39 4.48
C ARG A 45 3.43 20.88 4.40
N ARG A 46 4.68 20.45 4.29
CA ARG A 46 5.05 19.03 4.28
C ARG A 46 5.95 18.75 5.46
N LYS A 47 5.66 17.69 6.21
CA LYS A 47 6.49 17.22 7.33
C LYS A 47 6.91 15.79 7.05
N VAL A 48 8.13 15.44 7.41
CA VAL A 48 8.61 14.06 7.32
C VAL A 48 8.96 13.58 8.72
N LYS A 49 8.50 12.38 9.06
CA LYS A 49 8.82 11.66 10.29
C LYS A 49 9.32 10.28 9.92
N SER A 50 10.55 9.96 10.30
CA SER A 50 11.14 8.66 10.07
C SER A 50 11.08 7.77 11.31
N PHE A 51 10.92 6.47 11.09
CA PHE A 51 10.88 5.45 12.14
C PHE A 51 11.80 4.30 11.76
N GLN A 52 12.67 3.92 12.69
CA GLN A 52 13.52 2.75 12.47
C GLN A 52 12.72 1.48 12.70
N VAL A 53 12.77 0.56 11.73
CA VAL A 53 12.18 -0.77 11.83
C VAL A 53 13.27 -1.84 11.70
N LYS A 54 13.07 -2.99 12.32
CA LYS A 54 14.00 -4.12 12.17
C LYS A 54 13.90 -4.66 10.74
N ALA A 55 15.04 -4.81 10.06
CA ALA A 55 15.09 -5.58 8.83
C ALA A 55 14.74 -7.05 9.12
N HIS A 56 13.73 -7.59 8.45
CA HIS A 56 13.44 -9.02 8.48
C HIS A 56 14.10 -9.70 7.28
N LYS A 57 14.62 -10.94 7.47
CA LYS A 57 15.33 -11.67 6.40
C LYS A 57 14.43 -12.12 5.24
N ARG A 58 13.13 -12.37 5.50
CA ARG A 58 12.14 -12.71 4.46
C ARG A 58 11.32 -11.48 4.10
N TRP A 59 11.25 -11.13 2.82
CA TRP A 59 10.42 -10.01 2.35
C TRP A 59 8.93 -10.20 2.66
N GLN A 60 8.46 -11.46 2.73
CA GLN A 60 7.11 -11.80 3.16
C GLN A 60 6.86 -11.37 4.61
N ASP A 61 7.81 -11.63 5.51
CA ASP A 61 7.70 -11.23 6.92
C ASP A 61 7.76 -9.70 7.07
N ILE A 62 8.50 -8.99 6.19
CA ILE A 62 8.43 -7.53 6.09
C ILE A 62 7.03 -7.11 5.66
N SER A 63 6.48 -7.66 4.57
CA SER A 63 5.17 -7.30 4.04
C SER A 63 4.04 -7.52 5.05
N MET A 64 4.13 -8.63 5.78
CA MET A 64 3.19 -9.05 6.82
C MET A 64 3.31 -8.20 8.10
N SER A 65 4.52 -7.77 8.46
CA SER A 65 4.71 -6.86 9.61
C SER A 65 4.26 -5.42 9.32
N ARG A 66 4.08 -5.05 8.04
CA ARG A 66 3.55 -3.72 7.65
C ARG A 66 2.18 -3.46 8.26
N MET A 67 1.27 -4.43 8.20
CA MET A 67 -0.09 -4.26 8.71
C MET A 67 -0.09 -3.98 10.22
N GLU A 68 0.70 -4.72 10.99
CA GLU A 68 0.85 -4.46 12.43
C GLU A 68 1.51 -3.10 12.70
N THR A 69 2.58 -2.79 11.97
CA THR A 69 3.34 -1.54 12.13
C THR A 69 2.49 -0.31 11.82
N ILE A 70 1.72 -0.35 10.74
CA ILE A 70 0.79 0.72 10.35
C ILE A 70 -0.29 0.89 11.42
N SER A 71 -0.88 -0.22 11.91
CA SER A 71 -1.90 -0.15 12.96
C SER A 71 -1.38 0.53 14.23
N LYS A 72 -0.15 0.19 14.66
CA LYS A 72 0.49 0.81 15.84
C LYS A 72 0.81 2.29 15.60
N LEU A 73 1.39 2.63 14.45
CA LEU A 73 1.67 4.02 14.07
C LEU A 73 0.39 4.87 14.10
N ILE A 74 -0.72 4.32 13.59
CA ILE A 74 -1.98 5.05 13.59
C ILE A 74 -2.43 5.37 15.01
N GLU A 75 -2.33 4.41 15.92
CA GLU A 75 -2.70 4.60 17.32
C GLU A 75 -1.77 5.57 18.04
N ASP A 76 -0.47 5.44 17.86
CA ASP A 76 0.50 6.22 18.63
C ASP A 76 0.66 7.65 18.10
N HIS A 77 0.46 7.86 16.79
CA HIS A 77 0.74 9.13 16.12
C HIS A 77 -0.42 9.64 15.26
N VAL A 78 -0.81 8.90 14.22
CA VAL A 78 -1.67 9.46 13.14
C VAL A 78 -3.01 9.97 13.67
N ARG A 79 -3.64 9.24 14.61
CA ARG A 79 -4.95 9.62 15.20
C ARG A 79 -4.96 11.00 15.85
N HIS A 80 -3.77 11.52 16.22
CA HIS A 80 -3.60 12.82 16.86
C HIS A 80 -3.22 13.94 15.88
N GLU A 81 -2.85 13.61 14.64
CA GLU A 81 -2.20 14.53 13.71
C GLU A 81 -2.90 14.67 12.36
N ALA A 82 -3.69 13.68 11.96
CA ALA A 82 -4.36 13.65 10.67
C ALA A 82 -5.74 12.98 10.75
N SER A 83 -6.67 13.45 9.92
CA SER A 83 -8.00 12.83 9.78
C SER A 83 -7.99 11.61 8.86
N HIS A 84 -7.10 11.61 7.87
CA HIS A 84 -6.98 10.56 6.85
C HIS A 84 -5.54 10.09 6.71
N VAL A 85 -5.39 8.85 6.31
CA VAL A 85 -4.10 8.22 6.03
C VAL A 85 -4.18 7.41 4.74
N PHE A 86 -3.11 7.49 3.95
CA PHE A 86 -2.88 6.59 2.83
C PHE A 86 -1.61 5.80 3.08
N CYS A 87 -1.65 4.52 2.72
CA CYS A 87 -0.55 3.59 2.79
C CYS A 87 -0.11 3.26 1.37
N PHE A 88 1.19 3.37 1.12
CA PHE A 88 1.79 3.20 -0.20
C PHE A 88 2.95 2.21 -0.16
N ASP A 89 3.09 1.41 -1.20
CA ASP A 89 4.36 0.76 -1.53
C ASP A 89 5.35 1.82 -2.04
N VAL A 90 6.60 1.72 -1.60
CA VAL A 90 7.63 2.71 -1.97
C VAL A 90 8.13 2.54 -3.41
N ASP A 91 7.97 1.36 -4.00
CA ASP A 91 8.48 1.03 -5.35
C ASP A 91 7.53 1.49 -6.48
N GLN A 92 7.05 2.71 -6.30
CA GLN A 92 6.14 3.46 -7.15
C GLN A 92 6.57 4.92 -7.21
N ARG A 93 6.01 5.70 -8.13
CA ARG A 93 6.20 7.15 -8.17
C ARG A 93 4.94 7.85 -8.65
N PHE A 94 4.69 9.03 -8.09
CA PHE A 94 3.61 9.88 -8.57
C PHE A 94 3.99 10.47 -9.93
N GLN A 95 3.02 10.60 -10.83
CA GLN A 95 3.17 11.11 -12.20
C GLN A 95 2.17 12.23 -12.49
N GLY A 96 1.15 12.38 -11.65
CA GLY A 96 0.15 13.43 -11.75
C GLY A 96 -0.62 13.57 -10.45
N ARG A 97 -1.48 14.59 -10.39
CA ARG A 97 -2.22 14.96 -9.17
C ARG A 97 -2.94 13.77 -8.54
N PHE A 98 -2.62 13.47 -7.28
CA PHE A 98 -3.31 12.55 -6.39
C PHE A 98 -3.93 13.40 -5.28
N GLY A 99 -5.19 13.80 -5.44
CA GLY A 99 -5.77 14.86 -4.62
C GLY A 99 -6.94 14.44 -3.74
N THR A 100 -7.67 15.44 -3.25
CA THR A 100 -8.81 15.29 -2.35
C THR A 100 -9.97 14.47 -2.92
N GLU A 101 -10.05 14.30 -4.25
CA GLU A 101 -11.01 13.40 -4.90
C GLU A 101 -10.84 11.95 -4.45
N THR A 102 -9.67 11.57 -3.93
CA THR A 102 -9.39 10.24 -3.40
C THR A 102 -9.84 10.04 -1.96
N LEU A 103 -10.13 11.12 -1.21
CA LEU A 103 -10.50 11.03 0.20
C LEU A 103 -11.88 10.40 0.37
N SER A 104 -11.97 9.44 1.27
CA SER A 104 -13.20 8.77 1.69
C SER A 104 -12.97 8.07 3.02
N GLU A 105 -14.01 7.52 3.63
CA GLU A 105 -13.88 6.75 4.88
C GLU A 105 -12.96 5.54 4.71
N LEU A 106 -13.09 4.81 3.61
CA LEU A 106 -12.30 3.61 3.30
C LEU A 106 -12.09 3.55 1.78
N VAL A 107 -10.83 3.53 1.36
CA VAL A 107 -10.39 3.71 -0.02
C VAL A 107 -9.61 2.49 -0.47
N ALA A 108 -10.03 1.90 -1.59
CA ALA A 108 -9.34 0.81 -2.27
C ALA A 108 -8.93 1.21 -3.69
N VAL A 109 -7.90 0.59 -4.25
CA VAL A 109 -7.48 0.80 -5.64
C VAL A 109 -7.64 -0.49 -6.43
N LEU A 110 -8.22 -0.41 -7.64
CA LEU A 110 -8.31 -1.55 -8.55
C LEU A 110 -6.92 -1.95 -9.05
N HIS A 111 -6.62 -3.24 -9.02
CA HIS A 111 -5.35 -3.73 -9.53
C HIS A 111 -5.28 -3.64 -11.06
N ALA A 112 -4.22 -2.98 -11.57
CA ALA A 112 -4.08 -2.65 -12.99
C ALA A 112 -4.07 -3.86 -13.93
N TRP A 113 -3.55 -5.00 -13.49
CA TRP A 113 -3.57 -6.23 -14.30
C TRP A 113 -4.93 -6.97 -14.31
N TYR A 114 -5.83 -6.66 -13.37
CA TYR A 114 -7.07 -7.42 -13.14
C TYR A 114 -8.36 -6.64 -13.39
N TYR A 115 -8.37 -5.32 -13.40
CA TYR A 115 -9.62 -4.52 -13.48
C TYR A 115 -10.52 -4.82 -14.70
N ARG A 116 -9.94 -5.30 -15.81
CA ARG A 116 -10.67 -5.75 -17.02
C ARG A 116 -10.82 -7.26 -17.15
N ARG A 117 -10.20 -8.02 -16.25
CA ARG A 117 -10.24 -9.49 -16.29
C ARG A 117 -11.56 -9.97 -15.67
N PRO A 118 -12.18 -11.02 -16.23
CA PRO A 118 -13.23 -11.75 -15.53
C PRO A 118 -12.78 -12.24 -14.16
N LYS A 119 -13.71 -12.32 -13.20
CA LYS A 119 -13.42 -12.68 -11.80
C LYS A 119 -12.70 -14.02 -11.62
N PHE A 120 -12.89 -14.98 -12.53
CA PHE A 120 -12.22 -16.28 -12.46
C PHE A 120 -10.70 -16.20 -12.70
N PHE A 121 -10.18 -15.08 -13.20
CA PHE A 121 -8.75 -14.80 -13.26
C PHE A 121 -8.21 -14.12 -12.00
N TYR A 122 -9.07 -13.66 -11.09
CA TYR A 122 -8.61 -12.99 -9.87
C TYR A 122 -7.89 -14.00 -9.01
N SER A 123 -6.69 -13.64 -8.61
CA SER A 123 -5.82 -14.51 -7.82
C SER A 123 -6.12 -14.38 -6.33
N TYR A 124 -7.37 -14.57 -5.94
CA TYR A 124 -7.75 -14.62 -4.53
C TYR A 124 -7.16 -15.85 -3.84
N ASP A 125 -7.18 -15.86 -2.51
CA ASP A 125 -6.85 -17.07 -1.77
C ASP A 125 -7.96 -18.13 -1.91
N HIS A 126 -7.56 -19.30 -2.41
CA HIS A 126 -8.41 -20.46 -2.63
C HIS A 126 -8.23 -21.56 -1.58
N ASN A 127 -7.32 -21.40 -0.61
CA ASN A 127 -7.09 -22.37 0.44
C ASN A 127 -8.11 -22.17 1.58
N PRO A 128 -9.06 -23.11 1.81
CA PRO A 128 -10.05 -22.98 2.88
C PRO A 128 -9.47 -22.90 4.29
N GLN A 129 -8.20 -23.28 4.48
CA GLN A 129 -7.52 -23.16 5.76
C GLN A 129 -6.99 -21.75 6.06
N SER A 130 -6.83 -20.91 5.02
CA SER A 130 -6.41 -19.51 5.15
C SER A 130 -7.56 -18.63 5.61
N ALA A 131 -7.28 -17.71 6.52
CA ALA A 131 -8.16 -16.62 6.93
C ALA A 131 -8.46 -15.66 5.77
N ALA A 132 -7.61 -15.61 4.74
CA ALA A 132 -7.83 -14.83 3.52
C ALA A 132 -8.76 -15.53 2.51
N TYR A 133 -9.22 -16.76 2.77
CA TYR A 133 -10.02 -17.55 1.83
C TYR A 133 -11.24 -16.78 1.30
N LEU A 134 -11.29 -16.63 -0.02
CA LEU A 134 -12.43 -16.07 -0.75
C LEU A 134 -13.01 -17.06 -1.77
N GLY A 135 -12.21 -18.01 -2.26
CA GLY A 135 -12.62 -18.89 -3.34
C GLY A 135 -13.01 -18.07 -4.58
N THR A 136 -14.24 -18.19 -5.04
CA THR A 136 -14.79 -17.43 -6.18
C THR A 136 -15.58 -16.18 -5.78
N LYS A 137 -15.62 -15.85 -4.49
CA LYS A 137 -16.38 -14.70 -3.95
C LYS A 137 -15.53 -13.44 -4.02
N GLY A 138 -16.11 -12.34 -4.51
CA GLY A 138 -15.42 -11.05 -4.59
C GLY A 138 -16.10 -10.10 -5.55
N ASP A 139 -15.89 -8.81 -5.35
CA ASP A 139 -16.38 -7.76 -6.25
C ASP A 139 -15.31 -7.41 -7.28
N PHE A 140 -14.15 -7.00 -6.80
CA PHE A 140 -12.98 -6.59 -7.56
C PHE A 140 -11.69 -7.12 -6.94
N TYR A 141 -10.63 -7.24 -7.73
CA TYR A 141 -9.30 -7.51 -7.21
C TYR A 141 -8.58 -6.19 -6.90
N TYR A 142 -8.45 -5.89 -5.61
CA TYR A 142 -7.84 -4.67 -5.08
C TYR A 142 -6.34 -4.86 -4.90
N HIS A 143 -5.58 -3.78 -5.10
CA HIS A 143 -4.14 -3.80 -4.99
C HIS A 143 -3.68 -3.32 -3.61
N ALA A 144 -2.84 -4.10 -2.93
CA ALA A 144 -2.30 -3.75 -1.61
C ALA A 144 -1.26 -2.63 -1.62
N ALA A 145 -0.72 -2.28 -2.79
CA ALA A 145 0.25 -1.20 -2.90
C ALA A 145 -0.33 0.18 -2.58
N VAL A 146 -1.66 0.36 -2.68
CA VAL A 146 -2.32 1.62 -2.33
C VAL A 146 -3.66 1.34 -1.65
N PHE A 147 -3.81 1.80 -0.42
CA PHE A 147 -5.09 1.85 0.28
C PHE A 147 -5.10 3.04 1.24
N GLY A 148 -6.28 3.46 1.67
CA GLY A 148 -6.38 4.60 2.57
C GLY A 148 -7.77 4.78 3.15
N GLY A 149 -7.97 5.91 3.82
CA GLY A 149 -9.24 6.22 4.44
C GLY A 149 -9.09 7.15 5.64
N THR A 150 -10.12 7.21 6.47
CA THR A 150 -10.00 7.78 7.82
C THR A 150 -9.05 6.94 8.65
N TRP A 151 -8.40 7.56 9.65
CA TRP A 151 -7.46 6.82 10.51
C TRP A 151 -8.15 5.63 11.20
N GLN A 152 -9.43 5.75 11.58
CA GLN A 152 -10.21 4.67 12.20
C GLN A 152 -10.34 3.47 11.26
N SER A 153 -10.78 3.72 10.02
CA SER A 153 -11.05 2.64 9.06
C SER A 153 -9.77 1.97 8.59
N VAL A 154 -8.68 2.72 8.41
CA VAL A 154 -7.38 2.15 8.05
C VAL A 154 -6.78 1.36 9.22
N ARG A 155 -6.93 1.82 10.47
CA ARG A 155 -6.53 1.03 11.63
C ARG A 155 -7.31 -0.30 11.69
N ASN A 156 -8.64 -0.26 11.56
CA ASN A 156 -9.46 -1.47 11.58
C ASN A 156 -9.08 -2.46 10.46
N LEU A 157 -8.80 -1.95 9.26
CA LEU A 157 -8.33 -2.75 8.13
C LEU A 157 -6.99 -3.42 8.46
N THR A 158 -6.01 -2.64 8.89
CA THR A 158 -4.64 -3.16 9.12
C THR A 158 -4.59 -4.11 10.32
N GLU A 159 -5.33 -3.82 11.39
CA GLU A 159 -5.49 -4.73 12.54
C GLU A 159 -6.18 -6.04 12.16
N SER A 160 -7.23 -5.99 11.31
CA SER A 160 -7.89 -7.19 10.82
C SER A 160 -6.98 -8.03 9.92
N CYS A 161 -6.21 -7.40 9.03
CA CYS A 161 -5.27 -8.10 8.16
C CYS A 161 -4.14 -8.75 8.98
N SER A 162 -3.56 -8.01 9.92
CA SER A 162 -2.52 -8.51 10.84
C SER A 162 -3.00 -9.73 11.63
N ARG A 163 -4.23 -9.67 12.16
CA ARG A 163 -4.84 -10.80 12.88
C ARG A 163 -5.03 -12.02 11.97
N GLY A 164 -5.49 -11.82 10.75
CA GLY A 164 -5.67 -12.90 9.77
C GLY A 164 -4.33 -13.57 9.42
N ILE A 165 -3.29 -12.78 9.21
CA ILE A 165 -1.93 -13.26 8.96
C ILE A 165 -1.42 -14.10 10.15
N LEU A 166 -1.64 -13.62 11.38
CA LEU A 166 -1.23 -14.35 12.59
C LEU A 166 -1.98 -15.68 12.73
N GLN A 167 -3.27 -15.72 12.41
CA GLN A 167 -4.06 -16.96 12.41
C GLN A 167 -3.54 -17.97 11.38
N ASP A 168 -3.16 -17.51 10.19
CA ASP A 168 -2.60 -18.37 9.15
C ASP A 168 -1.25 -18.93 9.59
N LYS A 169 -0.39 -18.09 10.17
CA LYS A 169 0.89 -18.50 10.74
C LYS A 169 0.73 -19.56 11.84
N GLN A 170 -0.26 -19.42 12.73
CA GLN A 170 -0.55 -20.42 13.77
C GLN A 170 -0.99 -21.77 13.20
N LYS A 171 -1.54 -21.79 11.98
CA LYS A 171 -1.96 -22.99 11.26
C LYS A 171 -0.91 -23.51 10.28
N ASN A 172 0.28 -22.90 10.23
CA ASN A 172 1.30 -23.15 9.19
C ASN A 172 0.76 -22.96 7.77
N VAL A 173 -0.10 -21.95 7.58
CA VAL A 173 -0.64 -21.51 6.29
C VAL A 173 -0.04 -20.15 5.94
N GLU A 174 0.21 -19.90 4.66
CA GLU A 174 0.60 -18.59 4.13
C GLU A 174 -0.33 -18.29 2.95
N ALA A 175 -0.97 -17.12 2.97
CA ALA A 175 -1.90 -16.74 1.91
C ALA A 175 -1.16 -16.47 0.59
N VAL A 176 -1.79 -16.78 -0.55
CA VAL A 176 -1.13 -16.82 -1.87
C VAL A 176 -0.42 -15.51 -2.25
N TRP A 177 -1.01 -14.35 -1.92
CA TRP A 177 -0.42 -13.02 -2.12
C TRP A 177 -0.25 -12.28 -0.80
N HIS A 178 0.06 -13.00 0.28
CA HIS A 178 0.39 -12.43 1.60
C HIS A 178 -0.69 -11.44 2.07
N ASP A 179 -0.30 -10.21 2.39
CA ASP A 179 -1.18 -9.13 2.85
C ASP A 179 -2.22 -8.70 1.82
N GLU A 180 -1.96 -8.81 0.51
CA GLU A 180 -2.95 -8.51 -0.53
C GLU A 180 -4.14 -9.48 -0.51
N SER A 181 -3.91 -10.73 -0.13
CA SER A 181 -4.98 -11.72 0.02
C SER A 181 -5.90 -11.35 1.20
N HIS A 182 -5.32 -11.02 2.36
CA HIS A 182 -6.09 -10.58 3.53
C HIS A 182 -6.80 -9.24 3.29
N LEU A 183 -6.18 -8.32 2.56
CA LEU A 183 -6.78 -7.04 2.16
C LEU A 183 -8.03 -7.25 1.29
N ASN A 184 -7.93 -8.10 0.27
CA ASN A 184 -9.07 -8.42 -0.59
C ASN A 184 -10.20 -9.09 0.20
N LYS A 185 -9.86 -9.98 1.13
CA LYS A 185 -10.83 -10.56 2.07
C LYS A 185 -11.51 -9.50 2.93
N TYR A 186 -10.75 -8.53 3.44
CA TYR A 186 -11.28 -7.42 4.24
C TYR A 186 -12.26 -6.57 3.44
N PHE A 187 -11.90 -6.14 2.22
CA PHE A 187 -12.78 -5.33 1.37
C PHE A 187 -14.02 -6.07 0.87
N TRP A 188 -13.94 -7.40 0.76
CA TRP A 188 -15.12 -8.22 0.48
C TRP A 188 -16.13 -8.17 1.64
N LEU A 189 -15.65 -8.23 2.89
CA LEU A 189 -16.50 -8.19 4.09
C LEU A 189 -16.94 -6.75 4.46
N HIS A 190 -16.08 -5.77 4.21
CA HIS A 190 -16.27 -4.35 4.53
C HIS A 190 -16.07 -3.53 3.26
N LYS A 191 -17.18 -3.19 2.58
CA LYS A 191 -17.12 -2.56 1.27
C LYS A 191 -16.39 -1.21 1.35
N PRO A 192 -15.40 -0.93 0.48
CA PRO A 192 -14.76 0.37 0.43
C PRO A 192 -15.80 1.43 0.04
N THR A 193 -15.78 2.57 0.71
CA THR A 193 -16.67 3.70 0.38
C THR A 193 -16.21 4.44 -0.87
N LYS A 194 -14.97 4.21 -1.30
CA LYS A 194 -14.43 4.69 -2.58
C LYS A 194 -13.49 3.67 -3.21
N VAL A 195 -13.68 3.44 -4.50
CA VAL A 195 -12.79 2.60 -5.32
C VAL A 195 -12.13 3.50 -6.36
N LEU A 196 -10.80 3.55 -6.34
CA LEU A 196 -10.01 4.29 -7.33
C LEU A 196 -9.74 3.41 -8.55
N SER A 197 -9.79 4.03 -9.73
CA SER A 197 -9.43 3.39 -11.00
C SER A 197 -7.94 3.02 -11.03
N PRO A 198 -7.51 2.16 -11.98
CA PRO A 198 -6.10 1.83 -12.16
C PRO A 198 -5.19 3.02 -12.49
N GLU A 199 -5.76 4.17 -12.84
CA GLU A 199 -5.03 5.44 -13.02
C GLU A 199 -4.23 5.84 -11.77
N TYR A 200 -4.69 5.42 -10.59
CA TYR A 200 -4.05 5.68 -9.30
C TYR A 200 -2.98 4.66 -8.91
N CYS A 201 -2.73 3.63 -9.74
CA CYS A 201 -1.69 2.63 -9.52
C CYS A 201 -1.44 1.82 -10.81
N TRP A 202 -0.71 2.37 -11.77
CA TRP A 202 -0.55 1.79 -13.11
C TRP A 202 0.81 1.14 -13.35
N ASP A 203 0.83 -0.01 -14.04
CA ASP A 203 2.06 -0.64 -14.53
C ASP A 203 2.27 -0.31 -16.02
N ARG A 204 3.40 0.33 -16.34
CA ARG A 204 3.77 0.67 -17.73
C ARG A 204 3.83 -0.55 -18.64
N LYS A 205 4.15 -1.74 -18.11
CA LYS A 205 4.22 -2.98 -18.88
C LYS A 205 2.89 -3.39 -19.50
N ILE A 206 1.75 -2.91 -18.96
CA ILE A 206 0.43 -3.16 -19.53
C ILE A 206 0.24 -2.42 -20.87
N GLY A 207 1.06 -1.39 -21.13
CA GLY A 207 0.97 -0.55 -22.31
C GLY A 207 -0.18 0.46 -22.24
N TRP A 208 -0.49 1.05 -23.39
CA TRP A 208 -1.58 2.02 -23.52
C TRP A 208 -2.95 1.33 -23.46
N ARG A 209 -3.92 1.99 -22.80
CA ARG A 209 -5.33 1.58 -22.74
C ARG A 209 -6.22 2.80 -22.89
N TRP A 210 -7.29 2.66 -23.67
CA TRP A 210 -8.16 3.78 -24.04
C TRP A 210 -8.96 4.37 -22.87
N ASP A 211 -9.18 3.61 -21.81
CA ASP A 211 -9.92 3.99 -20.60
C ASP A 211 -9.01 4.48 -19.45
N ILE A 212 -7.70 4.53 -19.68
CA ILE A 212 -6.73 5.12 -18.77
C ILE A 212 -6.35 6.48 -19.35
N HIS A 213 -7.02 7.52 -18.89
CA HIS A 213 -6.89 8.86 -19.47
C HIS A 213 -5.73 9.62 -18.83
N VAL A 214 -5.55 9.47 -17.53
CA VAL A 214 -4.49 10.16 -16.77
C VAL A 214 -3.83 9.19 -15.82
N VAL A 215 -2.55 8.91 -16.03
CA VAL A 215 -1.78 8.11 -15.08
C VAL A 215 -1.27 9.00 -13.94
N ARG A 216 -1.79 8.78 -12.73
CA ARG A 216 -1.46 9.56 -11.52
C ARG A 216 -0.33 8.94 -10.72
N MET A 217 -0.20 7.63 -10.75
CA MET A 217 0.90 6.90 -10.12
C MET A 217 1.34 5.72 -10.98
N LEU A 218 2.64 5.48 -10.99
CA LEU A 218 3.30 4.46 -11.80
C LEU A 218 4.12 3.53 -10.94
N TRP A 219 4.11 2.25 -11.28
CA TRP A 219 5.05 1.28 -10.73
C TRP A 219 6.45 1.64 -11.19
N SER A 220 7.41 1.63 -10.26
CA SER A 220 8.83 1.71 -10.61
C SER A 220 9.27 0.41 -11.27
N VAL A 221 10.35 0.47 -12.05
CA VAL A 221 10.95 -0.74 -12.64
C VAL A 221 11.38 -1.65 -11.50
N LYS A 222 10.84 -2.86 -11.46
CA LYS A 222 11.10 -3.81 -10.37
C LYS A 222 12.48 -4.42 -10.56
N GLU A 223 13.45 -3.99 -9.77
CA GLU A 223 14.79 -4.57 -9.71
C GLU A 223 14.85 -5.66 -8.63
N TYR A 224 14.07 -6.74 -8.80
CA TYR A 224 13.96 -7.79 -7.77
C TYR A 224 15.30 -8.45 -7.44
N ASP A 225 16.16 -8.67 -8.43
CA ASP A 225 17.48 -9.30 -8.25
C ASP A 225 18.42 -8.46 -7.36
N ILE A 226 18.23 -7.14 -7.33
CA ILE A 226 19.03 -6.20 -6.52
C ILE A 226 18.32 -5.92 -5.18
N SER A 227 17.00 -5.82 -5.20
CA SER A 227 16.19 -5.36 -4.06
C SER A 227 15.76 -6.47 -3.09
N ARG A 228 15.83 -7.74 -3.50
CA ARG A 228 15.46 -8.92 -2.70
C ARG A 228 16.58 -9.96 -2.76
N GLN A 229 17.74 -9.64 -2.19
CA GLN A 229 18.78 -10.63 -1.96
C GLN A 229 18.29 -11.61 -0.88
N THR A 230 17.98 -12.84 -1.29
CA THR A 230 17.93 -13.99 -0.39
C THR A 230 19.33 -14.60 -0.40
N ASP A 231 20.04 -14.51 0.72
CA ASP A 231 21.20 -15.38 0.98
C ASP A 231 20.78 -16.86 0.98
#